data_AF-A0A9X6MGV2-F1
#
_entry.id   AF-A0A9X6MGV2-F1
#
_cell.length_a   1.000
_cell.length_b   1.000
_cell.length_c   1.000
_cell.angle_alpha   90.00
_cell.angle_beta   90.00
_cell.angle_gamma   90.00
#
_symmetry.space_group_name_H-M   'P 1'
#
loop_
_entity.id
_entity.type
_entity.pdbx_description
1 polymer ?
#
loop_
_entity_poly.entity_id
_entity_poly.type
_entity_poly.pdbx_seq_one_letter_code
_entity_poly.pdbx_strand_id
1 'polypeptide(L)'
;MQRNKKQCSYCKESKDLDQFHECKGNPDGLQSRCKPCNNRTRNTNKKTLIIPIEIDGEMIDHRYCKKCEELKTLDQFVKNGRGGRRASCSVCLNEKHRKSYAIRKALKGSKQDRAREIA
;
A
#
# COMPACT_ATOMS: atom_id res chain seq x y z
N MET A 1 34.36 -4.40 -17.45
CA MET A 1 33.42 -3.27 -17.44
C MET A 1 32.12 -3.72 -16.79
N GLN A 2 31.86 -3.34 -15.53
CA GLN A 2 30.60 -3.71 -14.88
C GLN A 2 29.46 -2.91 -15.54
N ARG A 3 28.51 -3.63 -16.15
CA ARG A 3 27.27 -3.00 -16.65
C ARG A 3 26.45 -2.57 -15.44
N ASN A 4 26.59 -1.30 -15.06
CA ASN A 4 25.80 -0.68 -13.98
C ASN A 4 24.31 -0.49 -14.33
N LYS A 5 23.90 -0.92 -15.52
CA LYS A 5 22.52 -0.79 -16.00
C LYS A 5 22.00 -2.14 -16.45
N LYS A 6 20.73 -2.39 -16.11
CA LYS A 6 19.94 -3.53 -16.53
C LYS A 6 18.70 -3.04 -17.28
N GLN A 7 18.37 -3.71 -18.37
CA GLN A 7 17.15 -3.41 -19.12
C GLN A 7 15.95 -4.11 -18.47
N CYS A 8 14.88 -3.37 -18.22
CA CYS A 8 13.64 -3.93 -17.70
C CYS A 8 12.96 -4.79 -18.78
N SER A 9 12.62 -6.04 -18.46
CA SER A 9 11.94 -6.94 -19.39
C SER A 9 10.53 -6.50 -19.79
N TYR A 10 9.90 -5.60 -19.00
CA TYR A 10 8.55 -5.08 -19.22
C TYR A 10 8.53 -3.72 -19.92
N CYS A 11 9.06 -2.66 -19.29
CA CYS A 11 9.05 -1.31 -19.90
C CYS A 11 10.18 -1.06 -20.90
N LYS A 12 11.11 -2.02 -21.06
CA LYS A 12 12.24 -1.97 -22.00
C LYS A 12 13.26 -0.83 -21.78
N GLU A 13 13.08 0.00 -20.76
CA GLU A 13 14.06 1.01 -20.35
C GLU A 13 15.28 0.40 -19.65
N SER A 14 16.46 0.95 -19.94
CA SER A 14 17.72 0.66 -19.23
C SER A 14 17.82 1.50 -17.97
N LYS A 15 17.82 0.86 -16.80
CA LYS A 15 17.88 1.51 -15.49
C LYS A 15 19.06 1.01 -14.68
N ASP A 16 19.44 1.77 -13.67
CA ASP A 16 20.49 1.37 -12.75
C ASP A 16 20.08 0.11 -11.96
N LEU A 17 21.07 -0.69 -11.53
CA LEU A 17 20.82 -1.97 -10.85
C LEU A 17 19.98 -1.81 -9.57
N ASP A 18 20.09 -0.68 -8.88
CA ASP A 18 19.32 -0.34 -7.68
C ASP A 18 17.82 -0.13 -7.98
N GLN A 19 17.44 0.03 -9.24
CA GLN A 19 16.05 0.13 -9.69
C GLN A 19 15.40 -1.26 -9.84
N PHE A 20 16.10 -2.34 -9.48
CA PHE A 20 15.61 -3.71 -9.49
C PHE A 20 15.59 -4.27 -8.06
N HIS A 21 14.67 -5.20 -7.78
CA HIS A 21 14.69 -5.91 -6.50
C HIS A 21 15.68 -7.07 -6.56
N GLU A 22 16.33 -7.37 -5.45
CA GLU A 22 17.16 -8.56 -5.32
C GLU A 22 16.32 -9.84 -5.51
N CYS A 23 16.90 -10.81 -6.21
CA CYS A 23 16.32 -12.11 -6.51
C CYS A 23 17.45 -13.13 -6.65
N LYS A 24 17.77 -13.82 -5.54
CA LYS A 24 18.87 -14.80 -5.46
C LYS A 24 18.75 -15.97 -6.44
N GLY A 25 17.56 -16.23 -6.98
CA GLY A 25 17.33 -17.27 -7.99
C GLY A 25 17.72 -16.89 -9.42
N ASN A 26 18.01 -15.61 -9.70
CA ASN A 26 18.41 -15.18 -11.04
C ASN A 26 19.94 -15.13 -11.18
N PRO A 27 20.51 -15.37 -12.37
CA PRO A 27 21.97 -15.38 -12.59
C PRO A 27 22.69 -14.10 -12.16
N ASP A 28 22.02 -12.95 -12.27
CA ASP A 28 22.56 -11.64 -11.87
C ASP A 28 22.05 -11.17 -10.50
N GLY A 29 21.37 -12.05 -9.74
CA GLY A 29 20.85 -11.74 -8.42
C GLY A 29 19.74 -10.67 -8.39
N LEU A 30 19.20 -10.25 -9.54
CA LEU A 30 18.22 -9.17 -9.65
C LEU A 30 16.97 -9.60 -10.42
N GLN A 31 15.82 -9.06 -10.05
CA GLN A 31 14.57 -9.25 -10.81
C GLN A 31 14.72 -8.84 -12.28
N SER A 32 13.97 -9.48 -13.18
CA SER A 32 13.98 -9.12 -14.61
C SER A 32 13.21 -7.82 -14.90
N ARG A 33 12.29 -7.43 -14.01
CA ARG A 33 11.49 -6.20 -14.09
C ARG A 33 11.99 -5.20 -13.06
N CYS A 34 11.98 -3.92 -13.42
CA CYS A 34 12.29 -2.84 -12.49
C CYS A 34 11.21 -2.73 -11.38
N LYS A 35 11.57 -2.09 -10.26
CA LYS A 35 10.71 -1.86 -9.09
C LYS A 35 9.33 -1.27 -9.47
N PRO A 36 9.23 -0.21 -10.30
CA PRO A 36 7.93 0.30 -10.75
C PRO A 36 7.08 -0.74 -11.50
N CYS A 37 7.66 -1.49 -12.44
CA CYS A 37 6.92 -2.50 -13.21
C CYS A 37 6.49 -3.69 -12.34
N ASN A 38 7.31 -4.10 -11.37
CA ASN A 38 6.94 -5.10 -10.36
C ASN A 38 5.81 -4.61 -9.45
N ASN A 39 5.79 -3.32 -9.10
CA ASN A 39 4.71 -2.75 -8.30
C ASN A 39 3.40 -2.66 -9.09
N ARG A 40 3.44 -2.31 -10.39
CA ARG A 40 2.23 -2.24 -11.24
C ARG A 40 1.53 -3.58 -11.41
N THR A 41 2.26 -4.70 -11.42
CA THR A 41 1.61 -6.03 -11.51
C THR A 41 0.91 -6.43 -10.21
N ARG A 42 1.47 -6.03 -9.06
CA ARG A 42 0.87 -6.29 -7.74
C ARG A 42 -0.25 -5.31 -7.41
N ASN A 43 -0.19 -4.11 -7.96
CA ASN A 43 -1.18 -3.06 -7.78
C ASN A 43 -1.54 -2.42 -9.12
N THR A 44 -2.64 -2.89 -9.71
CA THR A 44 -3.14 -2.37 -10.98
C THR A 44 -3.95 -1.08 -10.82
N ASN A 45 -4.21 -0.64 -9.59
CA ASN A 45 -5.09 0.48 -9.24
C ASN A 45 -6.50 0.45 -9.88
N LYS A 46 -6.92 -0.65 -10.53
CA LYS A 46 -8.23 -0.77 -11.19
C LYS A 46 -9.41 -0.52 -10.23
N LYS A 47 -9.28 -0.95 -8.98
CA LYS A 47 -10.30 -0.77 -7.93
C LYS A 47 -10.06 0.47 -7.07
N THR A 48 -8.93 1.14 -7.27
CA THR A 48 -8.43 2.22 -6.42
C THR A 48 -7.72 3.24 -7.29
N LEU A 49 -8.47 3.86 -8.21
CA LEU A 49 -7.92 4.76 -9.22
C LEU A 49 -7.09 5.87 -8.57
N ILE A 50 -5.93 6.15 -9.17
CA ILE A 50 -5.08 7.29 -8.84
C ILE A 50 -5.38 8.38 -9.86
N ILE A 51 -5.68 9.58 -9.37
CA ILE A 51 -6.07 10.74 -10.15
C ILE A 51 -4.95 11.78 -9.97
N PRO A 52 -4.08 12.01 -10.95
CA PRO A 52 -3.09 13.07 -10.88
C PRO A 52 -3.80 14.42 -11.09
N ILE A 53 -3.54 15.39 -10.21
CA ILE A 53 -4.10 16.76 -10.27
C ILE A 53 -2.95 17.75 -10.16
N GLU A 54 -2.93 18.75 -11.02
CA GLU A 54 -1.96 19.84 -10.97
C GLU A 54 -2.38 20.87 -9.92
N ILE A 55 -1.49 21.16 -8.96
CA ILE A 55 -1.66 22.20 -7.94
C ILE A 55 -0.37 23.00 -7.90
N ASP A 56 -0.43 24.30 -8.16
CA ASP A 56 0.72 25.21 -8.19
C ASP A 56 1.89 24.74 -9.10
N GLY A 57 1.55 24.11 -10.23
CA GLY A 57 2.52 23.55 -11.18
C GLY A 57 3.10 22.19 -10.79
N GLU A 58 2.65 21.60 -9.68
CA GLU A 58 3.05 20.27 -9.24
C GLU A 58 1.96 19.22 -9.50
N MET A 59 2.34 18.09 -10.11
CA MET A 59 1.44 16.94 -10.30
C MET A 59 1.33 16.13 -9.01
N ILE A 60 0.21 16.28 -8.30
CA ILE A 60 -0.05 15.59 -7.04
C ILE A 60 -1.04 14.45 -7.27
N ASP A 61 -0.67 13.26 -6.84
CA ASP A 61 -1.54 12.09 -6.92
C ASP A 61 -2.62 12.12 -5.83
N HIS A 62 -3.87 11.96 -6.27
CA HIS A 62 -5.06 11.89 -5.43
C HIS A 62 -5.81 10.57 -5.63
N ARG A 63 -6.72 10.25 -4.69
CA ARG A 63 -7.73 9.20 -4.88
C ARG A 63 -8.92 9.40 -3.94
N TYR A 64 -10.06 8.84 -4.35
CA TYR A 64 -11.24 8.77 -3.49
C TYR A 64 -11.07 7.74 -2.36
N CYS A 65 -11.46 8.15 -1.15
CA CYS A 65 -11.55 7.25 -0.01
C CYS A 65 -12.73 6.32 -0.15
N LYS A 66 -12.52 4.99 -0.11
CA LYS A 66 -13.63 4.00 -0.20
C LYS A 66 -14.58 3.99 1.03
N LYS A 67 -14.42 4.91 1.98
CA LYS A 67 -15.23 4.95 3.21
C LYS A 67 -15.96 6.26 3.42
N CYS A 68 -15.28 7.39 3.25
CA CYS A 68 -15.91 8.72 3.32
C CYS A 68 -16.15 9.34 1.95
N GLU A 69 -15.72 8.70 0.86
CA GLU A 69 -15.94 9.14 -0.53
C GLU A 69 -15.34 10.51 -0.89
N GLU A 70 -14.57 11.11 0.01
CA GLU A 70 -13.80 12.32 -0.26
C GLU A 70 -12.55 12.04 -1.12
N LEU A 71 -12.26 12.98 -2.01
CA LEU A 71 -11.01 13.04 -2.75
C LEU A 71 -9.88 13.50 -1.83
N LYS A 72 -8.81 12.71 -1.74
CA LYS A 72 -7.69 12.98 -0.84
C LYS A 72 -6.37 12.71 -1.55
N THR A 73 -5.34 13.45 -1.16
CA THR A 73 -3.96 13.19 -1.59
C THR A 73 -3.51 11.80 -1.13
N LEU A 74 -2.60 11.17 -1.88
CA LEU A 74 -2.18 9.81 -1.57
C LEU A 74 -1.48 9.66 -0.20
N ASP A 75 -0.82 10.69 0.33
CA ASP A 75 -0.19 10.66 1.66
C ASP A 75 -1.19 10.45 2.81
N GLN A 76 -2.47 10.82 2.61
CA GLN A 76 -3.53 10.56 3.58
C GLN A 76 -3.97 9.08 3.64
N PHE A 77 -3.35 8.20 2.83
CA PHE A 77 -3.64 6.77 2.81
C PHE A 77 -2.44 5.95 3.29
N VAL A 78 -2.72 5.03 4.24
CA VAL A 78 -1.68 4.19 4.86
C VAL A 78 -1.10 3.19 3.85
N LYS A 79 0.23 3.01 3.87
CA LYS A 79 0.95 2.01 3.06
C LYS A 79 0.43 0.59 3.36
N ASN A 80 0.36 -0.26 2.33
CA ASN A 80 -0.13 -1.64 2.46
C ASN A 80 0.98 -2.71 2.59
N GLY A 81 2.25 -2.29 2.68
CA GLY A 81 3.41 -3.20 2.76
C GLY A 81 3.79 -3.88 1.43
N ARG A 82 3.04 -3.65 0.35
CA ARG A 82 3.24 -4.24 -0.99
C ARG A 82 3.44 -3.18 -2.08
N GLY A 83 4.00 -2.02 -1.70
CA GLY A 83 4.22 -0.89 -2.61
C GLY A 83 2.96 -0.10 -2.98
N GLY A 84 1.80 -0.43 -2.43
CA GLY A 84 0.55 0.31 -2.63
C GLY A 84 0.05 1.00 -1.36
N ARG A 85 -1.11 1.64 -1.48
CA ARG A 85 -1.81 2.30 -0.37
C ARG A 85 -3.16 1.62 -0.13
N ARG A 86 -3.66 1.71 1.10
CA ARG A 86 -4.99 1.16 1.46
C ARG A 86 -6.09 1.94 0.78
N ALA A 87 -7.25 1.29 0.60
CA ALA A 87 -8.40 1.86 -0.11
C ALA A 87 -9.09 3.02 0.65
N SER A 88 -8.94 3.08 1.98
CA SER A 88 -9.52 4.10 2.86
C SER A 88 -8.43 4.98 3.47
N CYS A 89 -8.75 6.26 3.70
CA CYS A 89 -7.85 7.20 4.33
C CYS A 89 -7.50 6.79 5.78
N SER A 90 -6.41 7.36 6.30
CA SER A 90 -5.91 7.13 7.65
C SER A 90 -6.95 7.40 8.73
N VAL A 91 -7.75 8.47 8.58
CA VAL A 91 -8.82 8.85 9.51
C VAL A 91 -9.87 7.74 9.62
N CYS A 92 -10.46 7.33 8.49
CA CYS A 92 -11.46 6.26 8.48
C CYS A 92 -10.89 4.92 8.99
N LEU A 93 -9.61 4.63 8.71
CA LEU A 93 -8.97 3.42 9.21
C LEU A 93 -8.80 3.45 10.73
N ASN A 94 -8.37 4.58 11.28
CA ASN A 94 -8.22 4.78 12.71
C ASN A 94 -9.56 4.68 13.44
N GLU A 95 -10.61 5.27 12.88
CA GLU A 95 -11.97 5.15 13.42
C GLU A 95 -12.43 3.68 13.47
N LYS A 96 -12.22 2.92 12.39
CA LYS A 96 -12.49 1.47 12.35
C LYS A 96 -11.72 0.73 13.45
N HIS A 97 -10.43 1.04 13.63
CA HIS A 97 -9.60 0.40 14.65
C HIS A 97 -10.08 0.71 16.07
N ARG A 98 -10.44 1.98 16.35
CA ARG A 98 -11.01 2.41 17.64
C ARG A 98 -12.31 1.66 17.95
N LYS A 99 -13.23 1.60 16.99
CA LYS A 99 -14.49 0.85 17.10
C LYS A 99 -14.24 -0.64 17.38
N SER A 100 -13.35 -1.27 16.61
CA SER A 100 -13.00 -2.69 16.80
C SER A 100 -12.37 -2.96 18.17
N TYR A 101 -11.51 -2.05 18.65
CA TYR A 101 -10.90 -2.17 19.97
C TYR A 101 -11.96 -2.06 21.08
N ALA A 102 -12.85 -1.08 21.01
CA ALA A 102 -13.93 -0.90 21.97
C ALA A 102 -14.83 -2.15 22.06
N ILE A 103 -15.23 -2.71 20.91
CA ILE A 103 -16.02 -3.95 20.85
C ILE A 103 -15.26 -5.12 21.50
N ARG A 104 -14.00 -5.34 21.12
CA ARG A 104 -13.18 -6.43 21.70
C ARG A 104 -12.98 -6.26 23.21
N LYS A 105 -12.87 -5.03 23.71
CA LYS A 105 -12.75 -4.74 25.13
C LYS A 105 -14.05 -5.08 25.86
N ALA A 106 -15.20 -4.66 25.35
CA ALA A 106 -16.51 -4.98 25.92
C ALA A 106 -16.79 -6.49 25.95
N LEU A 107 -16.49 -7.21 24.86
CA LEU A 107 -16.66 -8.66 24.78
C LEU A 107 -15.73 -9.46 25.69
N LYS A 108 -14.58 -8.90 26.07
CA LYS A 108 -13.68 -9.51 27.06
C LYS A 108 -14.18 -9.29 28.48
N GLY A 109 -14.66 -8.08 28.79
CA GLY A 109 -15.30 -7.77 30.07
C GLY A 109 -16.50 -8.68 30.32
N SER A 110 -17.41 -8.78 29.35
CA SER A 110 -18.61 -9.63 29.49
C SER A 110 -18.31 -11.12 29.68
N LYS A 111 -17.19 -11.63 29.15
CA LYS A 111 -16.75 -13.02 29.41
C LYS A 111 -16.21 -13.20 30.83
N GLN A 112 -15.53 -12.20 31.38
CA GLN A 112 -15.03 -12.23 32.75
C GLN A 112 -16.17 -12.07 33.76
N ASP A 113 -17.16 -11.24 33.47
CA ASP A 113 -18.34 -11.05 34.31
C ASP A 113 -19.20 -12.32 34.35
N ARG A 114 -19.48 -12.93 33.19
CA ARG A 114 -20.19 -14.22 33.11
C ARG A 114 -19.46 -15.37 33.82
N ALA A 115 -18.13 -15.36 33.85
CA ALA A 115 -17.36 -16.38 34.56
C ALA A 115 -17.43 -16.20 36.09
N ARG A 116 -17.68 -14.98 36.57
CA ARG A 116 -17.88 -14.67 38.00
C ARG A 116 -19.29 -14.96 38.49
N GLU A 117 -20.30 -14.87 37.62
CA GLU A 117 -21.69 -15.22 37.96
C GLU A 117 -21.93 -16.73 38.08
N ILE A 118 -21.03 -17.56 37.52
CA ILE A 118 -21.12 -19.03 37.53
C ILE A 118 -20.27 -19.66 38.65
N ALA A 119 -19.36 -18.87 39.27
CA ALA A 119 -18.48 -19.30 40.36
C ALA A 119 -19.08 -18.95 41.73
#